data_AF-A0A8X7RRD5-F1
#
_entry.id   AF-A0A8X7RRD5-F1
#
_cell.length_a   1.000
_cell.length_b   1.000
_cell.length_c   1.000
_cell.angle_alpha   90.00
_cell.angle_beta   90.00
_cell.angle_gamma   90.00
#
_symmetry.space_group_name_H-M   'P 1'
#
loop_
_entity.id
_entity.type
_entity.pdbx_description
1 polymer ?
#
loop_
_entity_poly.entity_id
_entity_poly.type
_entity_poly.pdbx_seq_one_letter_code
_entity_poly.pdbx_strand_id
1 'polypeptide(L)' 'MTRHNQWNQAREQWRECITSQQCRLLEPAISWDSTYESLLSTNKPFPRPIPLQDMVHFLVDVWEEEGLYM' A
#
# COMPACT_ATOMS: atom_id res chain seq x y z
N MET A 1 -29.89 -5.76 1.32
CA MET A 1 -29.17 -4.59 0.75
C MET A 1 -27.89 -4.39 1.56
N THR A 2 -26.80 -5.06 1.19
CA THR A 2 -25.63 -5.21 2.08
C THR A 2 -24.34 -4.98 1.31
N ARG A 3 -23.90 -3.72 1.22
CA ARG A 3 -22.60 -3.36 0.60
C ARG A 3 -21.71 -2.46 1.46
N HIS A 4 -22.16 -2.04 2.65
CA HIS A 4 -21.54 -0.91 3.36
C HIS A 4 -20.69 -1.25 4.60
N ASN A 5 -20.30 -2.52 4.82
CA ASN A 5 -19.52 -2.87 6.03
C ASN A 5 -18.21 -3.64 5.79
N GLN A 6 -17.90 -4.02 4.55
CA GLN A 6 -16.66 -4.75 4.24
C GLN A 6 -15.42 -3.86 4.38
N TRP A 7 -15.54 -2.56 4.07
CA TRP A 7 -14.43 -1.62 4.19
C TRP A 7 -14.02 -1.36 5.64
N ASN A 8 -14.97 -1.20 6.55
CA ASN A 8 -14.68 -0.99 7.96
C ASN A 8 -14.03 -2.25 8.58
N GLN A 9 -14.55 -3.43 8.26
CA GLN A 9 -13.98 -4.69 8.73
C GLN A 9 -12.57 -4.94 8.18
N ALA A 10 -12.34 -4.66 6.89
CA ALA A 10 -10.99 -4.71 6.32
C ALA A 10 -10.05 -3.72 7.02
N ARG A 11 -10.50 -2.49 7.25
CA ARG A 11 -9.70 -1.45 7.91
C ARG A 11 -9.33 -1.82 9.35
N GLU A 12 -10.23 -2.46 10.09
CA GLU A 12 -9.96 -2.95 11.45
C GLU A 12 -8.87 -4.03 11.47
N GLN A 13 -8.98 -5.03 10.59
CA GLN A 13 -7.97 -6.08 10.42
C GLN A 13 -6.59 -5.51 10.04
N TRP A 14 -6.57 -4.46 9.21
CA TRP A 14 -5.34 -3.76 8.85
C TRP A 14 -4.70 -3.03 10.04
N ARG A 15 -5.50 -2.37 10.90
CA ARG A 15 -4.98 -1.73 12.13
C ARG A 15 -4.41 -2.74 13.12
N GLU A 16 -5.03 -3.91 13.21
CA GLU A 16 -4.55 -5.00 14.09
C GLU A 16 -3.25 -5.62 13.57
N CYS A 17 -3.11 -5.82 12.25
CA CYS A 17 -1.87 -6.31 11.63
C CYS A 17 -0.67 -5.39 11.89
N ILE A 18 -0.80 -4.07 11.74
CA ILE A 18 0.27 -3.09 12.01
C ILE A 18 0.77 -3.19 13.46
N THR A 19 -0.13 -3.52 14.40
CA THR A 19 0.18 -3.60 15.83
C THR A 19 0.83 -4.94 16.19
N SER A 20 0.55 -6.00 15.42
CA SER A 20 1.14 -7.32 15.62
C SER A 20 2.56 -7.43 15.06
N GLN A 21 3.47 -8.07 15.80
CA GLN A 21 4.85 -8.36 15.36
C GLN A 21 4.93 -9.14 14.04
N GLN A 22 3.85 -9.81 13.62
CA GLN A 22 3.78 -10.63 12.40
C GLN A 22 3.90 -9.80 11.11
N CYS A 23 3.57 -8.50 11.14
CA CYS A 23 3.66 -7.63 9.95
C CYS A 23 5.04 -6.95 9.79
N ARG A 24 6.02 -7.22 10.67
CA ARG A 24 7.37 -6.62 10.63
C ARG A 24 8.40 -7.34 9.74
N LEU A 25 8.05 -8.48 9.14
CA LEU A 25 8.99 -9.32 8.36
C LEU A 25 8.53 -9.59 6.92
N LEU A 26 7.52 -8.88 6.43
CA LEU A 26 7.05 -9.09 5.06
C LEU A 26 7.93 -8.27 4.12
N GLU A 27 8.56 -8.97 3.17
CA GLU A 27 9.23 -8.37 2.01
C GLU A 27 8.38 -7.23 1.43
N PRO A 28 9.02 -6.16 0.94
CA PRO A 28 8.30 -4.99 0.45
C PRO A 28 7.27 -5.41 -0.60
N ALA A 29 6.00 -5.11 -0.32
CA ALA A 29 4.88 -5.45 -1.19
C ALA A 29 4.86 -4.63 -2.49
N ILE A 30 5.64 -3.55 -2.52
CA ILE A 30 5.95 -2.75 -3.70
C ILE A 30 7.42 -2.97 -4.01
N SER A 31 7.71 -3.34 -5.24
CA SER A 31 9.10 -3.46 -5.68
C SER A 31 9.70 -2.06 -5.86
N TRP A 32 10.95 -1.88 -5.45
CA TRP A 32 11.67 -0.60 -5.52
C TRP A 32 11.86 -0.09 -6.96
N ASP A 33 11.69 -0.95 -7.97
CA ASP A 33 11.73 -0.65 -9.39
C ASP A 33 10.34 -0.37 -10.00
N SER A 34 9.30 -0.23 -9.17
CA SER A 34 7.94 0.04 -9.65
C SER A 34 7.77 1.52 -10.00
N THR A 35 7.16 1.82 -11.16
CA THR A 35 6.77 3.18 -11.56
C THR A 35 5.35 3.52 -11.12
N TYR A 36 5.00 4.81 -11.11
CA TYR A 36 3.63 5.26 -10.80
C TYR A 36 2.60 4.63 -11.76
N GLU A 37 2.92 4.59 -13.04
CA GLU A 37 2.07 4.01 -14.08
C GLU A 37 1.84 2.51 -13.87
N SER A 38 2.87 1.76 -13.44
CA SER A 38 2.76 0.32 -13.16
C SER A 38 1.79 0.04 -12.01
N LEU A 39 1.81 0.88 -10.97
CA LEU A 39 0.86 0.77 -9.85
C LEU A 39 -0.58 1.06 -10.26
N LEU A 40 -0.79 2.03 -11.16
CA LEU A 40 -2.11 2.42 -11.65
C LEU A 40 -2.63 1.55 -12.80
N SER A 41 -1.77 0.75 -13.42
CA SER A 41 -2.12 -0.15 -14.51
C SER A 41 -3.21 -1.15 -14.11
N THR A 42 -3.33 -1.47 -12.82
CA THR A 42 -4.32 -2.42 -12.31
C THR A 42 -4.93 -1.98 -10.97
N ASN A 43 -6.23 -2.22 -10.80
CA ASN A 43 -6.93 -2.05 -9.52
C ASN A 43 -6.87 -3.32 -8.65
N LYS A 44 -5.98 -4.26 -8.97
CA LYS A 44 -5.81 -5.48 -8.16
C LYS A 44 -5.18 -5.11 -6.82
N PRO A 45 -5.69 -5.66 -5.70
CA PRO A 45 -5.07 -5.44 -4.40
C PRO A 45 -3.66 -6.02 -4.37
N PHE A 46 -2.78 -5.39 -3.60
CA PHE A 46 -1.45 -5.93 -3.35
C PHE A 46 -1.54 -7.30 -2.64
N PRO A 47 -0.59 -8.22 -2.91
CA PRO A 47 -0.62 -9.57 -2.34
C PRO A 47 -0.47 -9.58 -0.82
N ARG A 48 0.05 -8.49 -0.23
CA ARG A 48 0.22 -8.32 1.21
C ARG A 48 -0.14 -6.89 1.61
N PRO A 49 -0.53 -6.68 2.88
CA PRO A 49 -0.72 -5.34 3.41
C PRO A 49 0.57 -4.50 3.33
N ILE A 50 0.46 -3.24 2.90
CA ILE A 50 1.58 -2.29 2.85
C ILE A 50 1.44 -1.31 4.03
N PRO A 51 2.43 -1.22 4.93
CA PRO A 51 2.45 -0.18 5.95
C PRO A 51 2.29 1.21 5.31
N LEU A 52 1.45 2.06 5.89
CA LEU A 52 1.18 3.38 5.31
C LEU A 52 2.46 4.20 5.11
N GLN A 53 3.42 4.07 6.03
CA GLN A 53 4.72 4.75 5.93
C GLN A 53 5.48 4.34 4.67
N ASP A 54 5.53 3.05 4.34
CA ASP A 54 6.24 2.53 3.17
C ASP A 54 5.57 3.02 1.88
N MET A 55 4.24 3.08 1.85
CA MET A 55 3.50 3.64 0.71
C MET A 55 3.81 5.13 0.50
N VAL A 56 3.89 5.90 1.59
CA VAL A 56 4.21 7.33 1.53
C VAL A 56 5.65 7.54 1.07
N HIS A 57 6.62 6.80 1.62
CA HIS A 57 8.02 6.87 1.18
C HIS A 57 8.15 6.54 -0.31
N PHE A 58 7.57 5.42 -0.76
CA PHE A 58 7.58 5.04 -2.17
C PHE A 58 7.02 6.13 -3.09
N LEU A 59 5.87 6.73 -2.72
CA LEU A 59 5.25 7.77 -3.54
C LEU A 59 6.12 9.03 -3.62
N VAL A 60 6.79 9.41 -2.52
CA VAL A 60 7.74 10.52 -2.52
C VAL A 60 8.91 10.22 -3.46
N ASP A 61 9.51 9.04 -3.37
CA ASP A 61 10.63 8.63 -4.22
C ASP A 61 10.24 8.66 -5.72
N VAL A 62 9.09 8.09 -6.07
CA VAL A 62 8.59 8.08 -7.46
C VAL A 62 8.24 9.48 -7.96
N TRP A 63 7.62 10.33 -7.13
CA TRP A 63 7.30 11.70 -7.54
C TRP A 63 8.55 12.56 -7.77
N GLU A 64 9.60 12.36 -6.97
CA GLU A 64 10.89 13.03 -7.17
C GLU A 64 11.57 12.52 -8.44
N GLU A 65 11.58 11.21 -8.69
CA GLU A 65 12.21 10.60 -9.87
C GLU A 65 11.50 10.97 -11.19
N GLU A 66 10.17 10.94 -11.19
CA GLU A 66 9.35 11.26 -12.37
C GLU A 66 9.14 12.77 -12.59
N GLY A 67 9.64 13.62 -11.69
CA GLY A 67 9.52 15.08 -11.80
C GLY A 67 8.07 15.59 -11.65
N LEU A 68 7.21 14.86 -10.95
CA LEU A 68 5.79 15.17 -10.75
C LEU A 68 5.55 16.34 -9.76
N TYR A 69 6.62 16.87 -9.16
CA TYR A 69 6.63 18.04 -8.28
C TYR A 69 6.79 19.40 -9.01
N MET A 70 6.81 19.40 -10.35
CA MET A 70 6.91 20.63 -11.16
C MET A 70 5.63 21.48 -11.12
#